data_AF-A0A3S5DN22-F1
#
_entry.id   AF-A0A3S5DN22-F1
#
_cell.length_a   1.000
_cell.length_b   1.000
_cell.length_c   1.000
_cell.angle_alpha   90.00
_cell.angle_beta   90.00
_cell.angle_gamma   90.00
#
_symmetry.space_group_name_H-M   'P 1'
#
loop_
_entity.id
_entity.type
_entity.pdbx_description
1 polymer ?
#
loop_
_entity_poly.entity_id
_entity_poly.type
_entity_poly.pdbx_seq_one_letter_code
_entity_poly.pdbx_strand_id
1 'polypeptide(L)'
;MDHFMDWLAKQYVTALNVIHYMHDKYSYEASLMALHDRDVIRTMACGIAGLSVAADSLSAIKYAKVKPIRDEDGLAIDFEIEGEYPQFGNNDARVDDMAVDLVERFMKKIQKLTTYRGAIPTQSVLTITSNVVYGKKTGNTPGWSVALARRSDQVLTRCTVVTRKAAVASLTSVA
;
A
#
# COMPACT_ATOMS: atom_id res chain seq x y z
N MET A 1 13.55 3.88 -1.08
CA MET A 1 12.28 3.13 -1.09
C MET A 1 12.38 1.83 -1.88
N ASP A 2 12.89 1.87 -3.12
CA ASP A 2 12.93 0.71 -4.03
C ASP A 2 13.61 -0.55 -3.46
N HIS A 3 14.73 -0.38 -2.74
CA HIS A 3 15.46 -1.47 -2.07
C HIS A 3 14.60 -2.23 -1.05
N PHE A 4 13.84 -1.51 -0.21
CA PHE A 4 12.97 -2.13 0.79
C PHE A 4 11.76 -2.81 0.16
N MET A 5 11.29 -2.35 -1.00
CA MET A 5 10.21 -3.00 -1.73
C MET A 5 10.64 -4.37 -2.29
N ASP A 6 11.89 -4.54 -2.70
CA ASP A 6 12.40 -5.86 -3.12
C ASP A 6 12.41 -6.85 -1.96
N TRP A 7 12.90 -6.40 -0.79
CA TRP A 7 12.88 -7.20 0.42
C TRP A 7 11.44 -7.56 0.81
N LEU A 8 10.53 -6.58 0.81
CA LEU A 8 9.13 -6.78 1.17
C LEU A 8 8.45 -7.77 0.22
N ALA A 9 8.62 -7.62 -1.09
CA ALA A 9 8.08 -8.54 -2.08
C ALA A 9 8.55 -9.98 -1.84
N LYS A 10 9.84 -10.17 -1.56
CA LYS A 10 10.41 -11.49 -1.26
C LYS A 10 9.79 -12.11 -0.02
N GLN A 11 9.73 -11.38 1.09
CA GLN A 11 9.12 -11.91 2.33
C GLN A 11 7.64 -12.23 2.13
N TYR A 12 6.91 -11.35 1.42
CA TYR A 12 5.48 -11.52 1.20
C TYR A 12 5.17 -12.76 0.34
N VAL A 13 5.81 -12.93 -0.81
CA VAL A 13 5.60 -14.11 -1.66
C VAL A 13 6.06 -15.39 -0.97
N THR A 14 7.16 -15.33 -0.21
CA THR A 14 7.62 -16.50 0.58
C THR A 14 6.57 -16.92 1.60
N ALA A 15 6.00 -15.97 2.33
CA ALA A 15 4.93 -16.25 3.29
C ALA A 15 3.69 -16.84 2.61
N LEU A 16 3.25 -16.27 1.48
CA LEU A 16 2.09 -16.78 0.74
C LEU A 16 2.33 -18.18 0.16
N ASN A 17 3.53 -18.47 -0.32
CA ASN A 17 3.88 -19.80 -0.80
C ASN A 17 3.72 -20.86 0.32
N VAL A 18 4.16 -20.53 1.53
CA VAL A 18 3.98 -21.43 2.69
C VAL A 18 2.50 -21.57 3.04
N ILE A 19 1.77 -20.45 3.11
CA ILE A 19 0.33 -20.45 3.41
C ILE A 19 -0.43 -21.35 2.44
N HIS A 20 -0.27 -21.11 1.13
CA HIS A 20 -1.02 -21.87 0.11
C HIS A 20 -0.58 -23.34 0.02
N TYR A 21 0.71 -23.64 0.18
CA TYR A 21 1.18 -25.02 0.25
C TYR A 21 0.52 -25.79 1.41
N MET A 22 0.46 -25.16 2.59
CA MET A 22 -0.14 -25.79 3.76
C MET A 22 -1.66 -25.84 3.67
N HIS A 23 -2.30 -24.83 3.06
CA HIS A 23 -3.74 -24.82 2.85
C HIS A 23 -4.18 -25.95 1.91
N ASP A 24 -3.53 -26.10 0.75
CA ASP A 24 -3.81 -27.20 -0.20
C ASP A 24 -3.59 -28.57 0.46
N LYS A 25 -2.59 -28.70 1.35
CA LYS A 25 -2.27 -29.97 2.01
C LYS A 25 -3.24 -30.36 3.13
N TYR A 26 -3.60 -29.39 3.98
CA TYR A 26 -4.33 -29.67 5.23
C TYR A 26 -5.79 -29.24 5.21
N SER A 27 -6.19 -28.39 4.28
CA SER A 27 -7.54 -27.83 4.19
C SER A 27 -7.97 -27.60 2.74
N TYR A 28 -7.81 -28.61 1.90
CA TYR A 28 -8.25 -28.54 0.51
C TYR A 28 -9.78 -28.39 0.43
N GLU A 29 -10.26 -27.33 -0.23
CA GLU A 29 -11.67 -26.98 -0.35
C GLU A 29 -12.41 -27.86 -1.38
N ALA A 30 -12.44 -29.17 -1.14
CA ALA A 30 -12.93 -30.17 -2.08
C ALA A 30 -14.35 -29.88 -2.60
N SER A 31 -15.28 -29.43 -1.75
CA SER A 31 -16.65 -29.13 -2.15
C SER A 31 -16.74 -27.94 -3.12
N LEU A 32 -15.91 -26.91 -2.94
CA LEU A 32 -15.85 -25.78 -3.87
C LEU A 32 -15.14 -26.19 -5.16
N MET A 33 -14.03 -26.92 -5.04
CA MET A 33 -13.23 -27.35 -6.19
C MET A 33 -13.95 -28.39 -7.06
N ALA A 34 -14.87 -29.18 -6.51
CA ALA A 34 -15.70 -30.12 -7.27
C ALA A 34 -16.67 -29.43 -8.27
N LEU A 35 -16.92 -28.13 -8.07
CA LEU A 35 -17.78 -27.31 -8.93
C LEU A 35 -16.98 -26.53 -9.99
N HIS A 36 -15.68 -26.80 -10.11
CA HIS A 36 -14.82 -26.18 -11.11
C HIS A 36 -14.42 -27.19 -12.19
N ASP A 37 -13.96 -26.67 -13.32
CA ASP A 37 -13.26 -27.47 -14.32
C ASP A 37 -12.02 -28.15 -13.71
N ARG A 38 -11.57 -29.23 -14.36
CA ARG A 38 -10.40 -30.02 -13.92
C ARG A 38 -9.18 -29.14 -13.63
N ASP A 39 -8.88 -28.21 -14.54
CA ASP A 39 -7.67 -27.37 -14.49
C ASP A 39 -8.04 -25.92 -14.16
N VAL A 40 -8.00 -25.57 -12.87
CA VAL A 40 -8.28 -24.21 -12.40
C VAL A 40 -7.05 -23.31 -12.48
N ILE A 41 -7.20 -22.15 -13.13
CA ILE A 41 -6.18 -21.10 -13.14
C ILE A 41 -6.06 -20.50 -11.75
N ARG A 42 -4.83 -20.31 -11.27
CA ARG A 42 -4.54 -19.74 -9.96
C ARG A 42 -3.75 -18.45 -10.09
N THR A 43 -4.15 -17.46 -9.31
CA THR A 43 -3.41 -16.21 -9.15
C THR A 43 -2.90 -16.08 -7.72
N MET A 44 -1.70 -15.54 -7.54
CA MET A 44 -1.14 -15.20 -6.24
C MET A 44 -1.45 -13.72 -5.96
N ALA A 45 -2.54 -13.47 -5.24
CA ALA A 45 -3.03 -12.11 -5.00
C ALA A 45 -2.28 -11.42 -3.85
N CYS A 46 -1.49 -10.40 -4.19
CA CYS A 46 -0.76 -9.57 -3.23
C CYS A 46 -1.45 -8.22 -3.03
N GLY A 47 -1.91 -7.93 -1.82
CA GLY A 47 -2.54 -6.66 -1.48
C GLY A 47 -1.53 -5.60 -1.05
N ILE A 48 -1.68 -4.37 -1.51
CA ILE A 48 -0.96 -3.21 -0.97
C ILE A 48 -1.89 -2.29 -0.18
N ALA A 49 -1.40 -1.81 0.96
CA ALA A 49 -2.12 -0.93 1.87
C ALA A 49 -1.40 0.42 2.03
N GLY A 50 -2.16 1.49 2.25
CA GLY A 50 -1.59 2.83 2.51
C GLY A 50 -0.98 3.51 1.28
N LEU A 51 -1.48 3.21 0.08
CA LEU A 51 -0.97 3.79 -1.17
C LEU A 51 -0.97 5.33 -1.16
N SER A 52 -2.09 5.95 -0.76
CA SER A 52 -2.21 7.41 -0.66
C SER A 52 -1.22 7.99 0.36
N VAL A 53 -1.06 7.35 1.52
CA VAL A 53 -0.11 7.79 2.55
C VAL A 53 1.33 7.76 2.02
N ALA A 54 1.70 6.72 1.27
CA ALA A 54 3.01 6.62 0.65
C ALA A 54 3.21 7.68 -0.45
N ALA A 55 2.24 7.85 -1.35
CA ALA A 55 2.29 8.85 -2.42
C ALA A 55 2.38 10.29 -1.87
N ASP A 56 1.53 10.63 -0.90
CA ASP A 56 1.55 11.93 -0.24
C ASP A 56 2.85 12.18 0.52
N SER A 57 3.43 11.14 1.15
CA SER A 57 4.72 11.25 1.82
C SER A 57 5.85 11.54 0.83
N LEU A 58 5.86 10.87 -0.32
CA LEU A 58 6.83 11.16 -1.39
C LEU A 58 6.63 12.55 -1.97
N SER A 59 5.38 12.97 -2.13
CA SER A 59 5.02 14.31 -2.58
C SER A 59 5.50 15.40 -1.61
N ALA A 60 5.27 15.22 -0.31
CA ALA A 60 5.77 16.13 0.72
C ALA A 60 7.29 16.27 0.67
N ILE A 61 8.03 15.16 0.56
CA ILE A 61 9.50 15.18 0.45
C ILE A 61 9.97 15.87 -0.84
N LYS A 62 9.23 15.73 -1.95
CA LYS A 62 9.64 16.28 -3.25
C LYS A 62 9.30 17.76 -3.41
N TYR A 63 8.14 18.20 -2.91
CA TYR A 63 7.59 19.52 -3.19
C TYR A 63 7.56 20.47 -1.98
N ALA A 64 7.75 19.95 -0.76
CA ALA A 64 7.89 20.74 0.45
C ALA A 64 9.25 20.46 1.13
N LYS A 65 9.58 21.22 2.18
CA LYS A 65 10.74 20.93 3.01
C LYS A 65 10.32 20.07 4.19
N VAL A 66 10.76 18.81 4.18
CA VAL A 66 10.50 17.87 5.27
C VAL A 66 11.75 17.73 6.14
N LYS A 67 11.63 18.07 7.43
CA LYS A 67 12.70 17.93 8.43
C LYS A 67 12.36 16.76 9.37
N PRO A 68 13.17 15.68 9.36
CA PRO A 68 13.00 14.58 10.32
C PRO A 68 13.34 15.02 11.74
N ILE A 69 12.43 14.76 12.67
CA ILE A 69 12.63 14.87 14.11
C ILE A 69 13.09 13.51 14.61
N ARG A 70 14.25 13.48 15.26
CA ARG A 70 14.91 12.25 15.70
C ARG A 70 14.91 12.14 17.22
N ASP A 71 14.86 10.90 17.71
CA ASP A 71 15.09 10.60 19.12
C ASP A 71 16.59 10.56 19.47
N GLU A 72 16.90 10.14 20.69
CA GLU A 72 18.26 10.03 21.23
C GLU A 72 19.15 9.02 20.48
N ASP A 73 18.55 7.99 19.86
CA ASP A 73 19.24 6.99 19.05
C ASP A 73 19.38 7.41 17.57
N GLY A 74 18.84 8.57 17.20
CA GLY A 74 18.87 9.08 15.84
C GLY A 74 17.77 8.52 14.93
N LEU A 75 16.78 7.81 15.48
CA LEU A 75 15.65 7.28 14.73
C LEU A 75 14.63 8.39 14.45
N ALA A 76 14.16 8.49 13.19
CA ALA A 76 13.14 9.46 12.82
C ALA A 76 11.76 9.05 13.39
N ILE A 77 11.29 9.80 14.39
CA ILE A 77 10.03 9.55 15.10
C ILE A 77 8.91 10.53 14.71
N ASP A 78 9.25 11.67 14.11
CA ASP A 78 8.30 12.67 13.63
C ASP A 78 8.87 13.51 12.48
N PHE A 79 8.03 14.32 11.83
CA PHE A 79 8.40 15.14 10.67
C PHE A 79 7.77 16.53 10.74
N GLU A 80 8.59 17.56 10.59
CA GLU A 80 8.15 18.95 10.41
C GLU A 80 8.13 19.27 8.91
N ILE A 81 7.02 19.82 8.42
CA ILE A 81 6.82 20.15 6.99
C ILE A 81 6.67 21.66 6.87
N GLU A 82 7.57 22.28 6.11
CA GLU A 82 7.51 23.69 5.73
C GLU A 82 7.11 23.79 4.24
N GLY A 83 5.95 24.39 3.98
CA GLY A 83 5.37 24.57 2.64
C GLY A 83 4.21 23.62 2.34
N GLU A 84 3.50 23.92 1.25
CA GLU A 84 2.39 23.11 0.75
C GLU A 84 2.89 22.08 -0.28
N TYR A 85 2.26 20.92 -0.33
CA TYR A 85 2.56 19.87 -1.30
C TYR A 85 1.27 19.28 -1.90
N PRO A 86 1.29 18.79 -3.15
CA PRO A 86 0.11 18.19 -3.77
C PRO A 86 -0.24 16.87 -3.08
N GLN A 87 -1.53 16.66 -2.83
CA GLN A 87 -2.07 15.46 -2.19
C GLN A 87 -2.89 14.65 -3.19
N PHE A 88 -2.74 13.32 -3.13
CA PHE A 88 -3.37 12.36 -4.02
C PHE A 88 -4.89 12.56 -4.07
N GLY A 89 -5.43 12.47 -5.29
CA GLY A 89 -6.86 12.57 -5.57
C GLY A 89 -7.47 13.96 -5.63
N ASN A 90 -6.64 14.90 -6.06
CA ASN A 90 -7.06 16.24 -6.47
C ASN A 90 -6.81 16.50 -7.97
N ASN A 91 -6.72 15.44 -8.78
CA ASN A 91 -6.34 15.48 -10.19
C ASN A 91 -5.07 16.32 -10.40
N ASP A 92 -4.00 15.89 -9.75
CA ASP A 92 -2.69 16.54 -9.82
C ASP A 92 -1.65 15.47 -10.15
N ALA A 93 -1.26 15.44 -11.44
CA ALA A 93 -0.31 14.46 -11.98
C ALA A 93 0.98 14.38 -11.15
N ARG A 94 1.40 15.46 -10.49
CA ARG A 94 2.63 15.49 -9.68
C ARG A 94 2.65 14.48 -8.55
N VAL A 95 1.49 14.10 -7.99
CA VAL A 95 1.33 13.12 -6.92
C VAL A 95 0.58 11.87 -7.41
N ASP A 96 -0.35 12.03 -8.36
CA ASP A 96 -1.07 10.91 -8.96
C ASP A 96 -0.10 9.97 -9.72
N ASP A 97 0.87 10.53 -10.46
CA ASP A 97 1.91 9.74 -11.14
C ASP A 97 2.81 8.99 -10.15
N MET A 98 2.98 9.51 -8.91
CA MET A 98 3.72 8.80 -7.87
C MET A 98 2.95 7.59 -7.36
N ALA A 99 1.62 7.69 -7.23
CA ALA A 99 0.78 6.56 -6.85
C ALA A 99 0.82 5.47 -7.94
N VAL A 100 0.72 5.85 -9.21
CA VAL A 100 0.85 4.94 -10.36
C VAL A 100 2.21 4.23 -10.35
N ASP A 101 3.31 4.99 -10.21
CA ASP A 101 4.67 4.46 -10.16
C ASP A 101 4.85 3.44 -9.01
N LEU A 102 4.29 3.70 -7.82
CA LEU A 102 4.34 2.75 -6.70
C LEU A 102 3.61 1.44 -7.00
N VAL A 103 2.42 1.52 -7.61
CA VAL A 103 1.63 0.35 -8.01
C VAL A 103 2.42 -0.48 -9.03
N GLU A 104 2.94 0.16 -10.08
CA GLU A 104 3.70 -0.51 -11.12
C GLU A 104 4.99 -1.14 -10.61
N ARG A 105 5.74 -0.42 -9.77
CA ARG A 105 7.01 -0.91 -9.21
C ARG A 105 6.81 -2.16 -8.39
N PHE A 106 5.80 -2.17 -7.52
CA PHE A 106 5.57 -3.34 -6.68
C PHE A 106 5.13 -4.54 -7.51
N MET A 107 4.26 -4.34 -8.51
CA MET A 107 3.82 -5.40 -9.43
C MET A 107 5.01 -6.01 -10.18
N LYS A 108 5.90 -5.17 -10.73
CA LYS A 108 7.14 -5.59 -11.42
C LYS A 108 8.09 -6.38 -10.51
N LYS A 109 8.06 -6.15 -9.19
CA LYS A 109 8.89 -6.87 -8.22
C LYS A 109 8.30 -8.24 -7.89
N ILE A 110 7.00 -8.33 -7.58
CA ILE A 110 6.36 -9.63 -7.26
C ILE A 110 6.29 -10.56 -8.48
N GLN A 111 6.17 -10.02 -9.70
CA GLN A 111 6.13 -10.80 -10.94
C GLN A 111 7.40 -11.62 -11.19
N LYS A 112 8.54 -11.21 -10.63
CA LYS A 112 9.84 -11.90 -10.79
C LYS A 112 10.01 -13.07 -9.82
N LEU A 113 9.12 -13.23 -8.85
CA LEU A 113 9.26 -14.21 -7.77
C LEU A 113 8.51 -15.50 -8.10
N THR A 114 9.14 -16.63 -7.79
CA THR A 114 8.52 -17.94 -7.96
C THR A 114 7.38 -18.15 -6.97
N THR A 115 6.22 -18.53 -7.47
CA THR A 115 5.01 -18.79 -6.70
C THR A 115 4.71 -20.29 -6.60
N TYR A 116 4.09 -20.68 -5.50
CA TYR A 116 3.60 -22.04 -5.31
C TYR A 116 2.64 -22.41 -6.44
N ARG A 117 2.84 -23.62 -7.00
CA ARG A 117 2.00 -24.21 -8.05
C ARG A 117 1.92 -23.36 -9.34
N GLY A 118 2.89 -22.47 -9.57
CA GLY A 118 2.93 -21.60 -10.74
C GLY A 118 1.80 -20.57 -10.78
N ALA A 119 1.23 -20.20 -9.62
CA ALA A 119 0.16 -19.22 -9.56
C ALA A 119 0.63 -17.84 -10.10
N ILE A 120 -0.16 -17.23 -10.98
CA ILE A 120 0.22 -15.97 -11.64
C ILE A 120 0.20 -14.83 -10.61
N PRO A 121 1.31 -14.12 -10.35
CA PRO A 121 1.32 -13.00 -9.42
C PRO A 121 0.35 -11.90 -9.86
N THR A 122 -0.50 -11.43 -8.95
CA THR A 122 -1.41 -10.30 -9.17
C THR A 122 -1.36 -9.35 -8.00
N GLN A 123 -1.78 -8.11 -8.22
CA GLN A 123 -1.78 -7.06 -7.19
C GLN A 123 -3.17 -6.45 -7.03
N SER A 124 -3.54 -6.12 -5.80
CA SER A 124 -4.72 -5.32 -5.48
C SER A 124 -4.36 -4.14 -4.58
N VAL A 125 -5.02 -3.00 -4.79
CA VAL A 125 -4.98 -1.86 -3.87
C VAL A 125 -6.20 -1.98 -2.96
N LEU A 126 -6.11 -2.85 -1.95
CA LEU A 126 -7.23 -3.25 -1.11
C LEU A 126 -6.79 -3.48 0.34
N THR A 127 -7.54 -2.93 1.30
CA THR A 127 -7.16 -2.99 2.72
C THR A 127 -8.19 -3.63 3.64
N ILE A 128 -9.48 -3.68 3.29
CA ILE A 128 -10.56 -4.03 4.23
C ILE A 128 -10.41 -3.20 5.51
N THR A 129 -10.24 -3.82 6.69
CA THR A 129 -10.00 -3.16 7.98
C THR A 129 -8.52 -3.03 8.33
N SER A 130 -7.61 -3.53 7.48
CA SER A 130 -6.16 -3.46 7.69
C SER A 130 -5.63 -2.04 7.67
N ASN A 131 -6.33 -1.08 7.07
CA ASN A 131 -6.01 0.35 7.17
C ASN A 131 -5.97 0.82 8.64
N VAL A 132 -6.92 0.35 9.45
CA VAL A 132 -6.99 0.66 10.89
C VAL A 132 -5.87 -0.06 11.65
N VAL A 133 -5.64 -1.34 11.35
CA VAL A 133 -4.63 -2.15 12.07
C VAL A 133 -3.22 -1.64 11.76
N TYR A 134 -2.91 -1.38 10.48
CA TYR A 134 -1.63 -0.81 10.08
C TYR A 134 -1.48 0.62 10.60
N GLY A 135 -2.51 1.47 10.49
CA GLY A 135 -2.45 2.84 11.00
C GLY A 135 -2.16 2.93 12.50
N LYS A 136 -2.65 1.98 13.32
CA LYS A 136 -2.30 1.89 14.75
C LYS A 136 -0.87 1.43 15.01
N LYS A 137 -0.28 0.68 14.07
CA LYS A 137 1.07 0.10 14.17
C LYS A 137 2.12 0.86 13.38
N THR A 138 1.75 1.96 12.73
CA THR A 138 2.64 2.84 11.97
C THR A 138 2.77 4.16 12.71
N GLY A 139 4.02 4.61 12.92
CA GLY A 139 4.33 5.90 13.52
C GLY A 139 4.05 7.08 12.58
N ASN A 140 4.56 8.26 12.92
CA ASN A 140 4.43 9.44 12.06
C ASN A 140 5.18 9.22 10.73
N THR A 141 4.62 9.76 9.66
CA THR A 141 5.15 9.68 8.29
C THR A 141 5.21 11.09 7.67
N PRO A 142 6.08 11.32 6.67
CA PRO A 142 6.23 12.62 6.02
C PRO A 142 4.95 13.23 5.42
N GLY A 143 3.97 12.41 5.01
CA GLY A 143 2.67 12.88 4.51
C GLY A 143 1.52 12.76 5.52
N TRP A 144 1.75 12.09 6.65
CA TRP A 144 0.72 11.80 7.66
C TRP A 144 1.30 11.68 9.07
N SER A 145 0.80 12.47 10.01
CA SER A 145 1.07 12.30 11.44
C SER A 145 -0.16 11.82 12.20
N VAL A 146 0.05 11.11 13.30
CA VAL A 146 -1.01 10.69 14.22
C VAL A 146 -1.73 11.92 14.81
N ALA A 147 -1.00 13.03 14.98
CA ALA A 147 -1.57 14.32 15.40
C ALA A 147 -2.53 14.92 14.34
N LEU A 148 -2.19 14.80 13.05
CA LEU A 148 -3.07 15.17 11.93
C LEU A 148 -4.32 14.28 11.86
N ALA A 149 -4.19 12.98 12.19
CA ALA A 149 -5.31 12.05 12.22
C ALA A 149 -6.35 12.36 13.31
N ARG A 150 -5.91 12.89 14.46
CA ARG A 150 -6.78 13.26 15.59
C ARG A 150 -7.59 14.53 15.35
N ARG A 151 -7.12 15.46 14.50
CA ARG A 151 -7.83 16.72 14.21
C ARG A 151 -9.01 16.57 13.24
N SER A 152 -9.09 15.46 12.51
CA SER A 152 -10.08 15.27 11.45
C SER A 152 -11.36 14.53 11.86
N ASP A 153 -11.53 14.12 13.12
CA ASP A 153 -12.61 13.21 13.63
C ASP A 153 -12.80 11.89 12.84
N GLN A 154 -12.03 11.68 11.76
CA GLN A 154 -11.95 10.47 10.98
C GLN A 154 -10.85 9.59 11.55
N VAL A 155 -11.23 8.85 12.58
CA VAL A 155 -10.43 7.80 13.19
C VAL A 155 -9.95 6.82 12.10
N LEU A 156 -8.62 6.78 11.89
CA LEU A 156 -7.88 5.65 11.32
C LEU A 156 -8.14 5.27 9.84
N THR A 157 -8.79 6.13 9.05
CA THR A 157 -9.19 5.86 7.66
C THR A 157 -8.43 6.69 6.61
N ARG A 158 -7.16 7.06 6.82
CA ARG A 158 -6.43 7.89 5.82
C ARG A 158 -5.94 7.15 4.55
N CYS A 159 -6.56 6.01 4.24
CA CYS A 159 -6.69 5.56 2.84
C CYS A 159 -7.80 6.34 2.08
N THR A 160 -8.53 7.21 2.76
CA THR A 160 -9.47 8.14 2.11
C THR A 160 -8.64 9.26 1.50
N VAL A 161 -8.72 9.34 0.17
CA VAL A 161 -8.21 10.42 -0.64
C VAL A 161 -8.52 11.77 0.02
N VAL A 162 -7.53 12.63 0.24
CA VAL A 162 -7.77 13.98 0.77
C VAL A 162 -8.28 14.84 -0.39
N THR A 163 -9.57 14.74 -0.67
CA THR A 163 -10.21 15.50 -1.76
C THR A 163 -10.61 16.88 -1.24
N ARG A 164 -9.95 17.93 -1.72
CA ARG A 164 -10.42 19.32 -1.54
C ARG A 164 -11.16 19.84 -2.78
N LYS A 165 -11.07 19.11 -3.90
CA LYS A 165 -11.77 19.41 -5.15
C LYS A 165 -13.05 18.57 -5.29
N ALA A 166 -13.91 18.97 -6.23
CA ALA A 166 -15.18 18.29 -6.54
C ALA A 166 -14.97 16.80 -6.87
N ALA A 167 -16.02 15.99 -6.71
CA ALA A 167 -16.01 14.53 -6.89
C ALA A 167 -15.40 14.04 -8.22
N VAL A 168 -15.48 14.85 -9.28
CA VAL A 168 -14.85 14.54 -10.57
C VAL A 168 -13.34 14.42 -10.44
N ALA A 169 -12.69 15.30 -9.67
CA ALA A 169 -11.23 15.30 -9.55
C ALA A 169 -10.70 14.06 -8.82
N SER A 170 -11.43 13.57 -7.83
CA SER A 170 -11.03 12.36 -7.11
C SER A 170 -11.24 11.10 -7.92
N LEU A 171 -12.33 11.04 -8.69
CA LEU A 171 -12.56 9.96 -9.65
C LEU A 171 -11.47 9.94 -10.74
N THR A 172 -11.06 11.11 -11.24
CA THR A 172 -10.00 11.20 -12.25
C THR A 172 -8.65 10.67 -11.76
N SER A 173 -8.27 10.92 -10.51
CA SER A 173 -7.00 10.41 -9.97
C SER A 173 -7.00 8.93 -9.62
N VAL A 174 -8.18 8.34 -9.41
CA VAL A 174 -8.33 6.91 -9.07
C VAL A 174 -8.49 6.05 -10.32
N ALA A 175 -9.05 6.61 -11.39
CA ALA A 175 -9.25 5.95 -12.69
C ALA A 175 -7.95 5.81 -13.48
#